data_AF-A0A944SMD7-F1
#
_entry.id   AF-A0A944SMD7-F1
#
_cell.length_a   1.000
_cell.length_b   1.000
_cell.length_c   1.000
_cell.angle_alpha   90.00
_cell.angle_beta   90.00
_cell.angle_gamma   90.00
#
_symmetry.space_group_name_H-M   'P 1'
#
loop_
_entity.id
_entity.type
_entity.pdbx_description
1 polymer ?
#
loop_
_entity_poly.entity_id
_entity_poly.type
_entity_poly.pdbx_seq_one_letter_code
_entity_poly.pdbx_strand_id
1 'polypeptide(L)'
;MFDESSSEWWCFHCDSDGLKGKPGVKASSSVAEVKSRLAAVEFQNPTGNWSYEGAYSVELTDRADMSVAPVGSEFLKIEGNRVVISEGRAMQGMGGIQLYVEEYPFFLGYVCLKCIRRGDGFLLWKNNNYDNM
;
A
#
# COMPACT_ATOMS: atom_id res chain seq x y z
N MET A 1 -2.83 31.17 -31.02
CA MET A 1 -4.16 30.55 -31.20
C MET A 1 -3.92 29.06 -31.17
N PHE A 2 -4.22 28.41 -30.02
CA PHE A 2 -4.04 26.98 -29.68
C PHE A 2 -2.58 26.45 -29.83
N ASP A 3 -2.07 25.44 -29.13
CA ASP A 3 -2.70 24.35 -28.40
C ASP A 3 -1.74 23.68 -27.39
N GLU A 4 -2.38 23.00 -26.45
CA GLU A 4 -2.03 21.97 -25.48
C GLU A 4 -0.65 21.25 -25.42
N SER A 5 -0.35 20.83 -24.18
CA SER A 5 0.23 19.53 -23.80
C SER A 5 1.70 19.25 -24.08
N SER A 6 2.49 19.16 -23.01
CA SER A 6 3.45 18.06 -22.83
C SER A 6 3.85 17.94 -21.35
N SER A 7 3.30 16.93 -20.70
CA SER A 7 3.75 16.42 -19.40
C SER A 7 5.16 15.84 -19.56
N GLU A 8 6.18 16.55 -19.07
CA GLU A 8 7.56 16.04 -19.11
C GLU A 8 7.79 15.05 -17.96
N TRP A 9 8.05 13.81 -18.37
CA TRP A 9 8.47 12.70 -17.53
C TRP A 9 9.91 12.90 -17.08
N TRP A 10 10.17 12.77 -15.78
CA TRP A 10 11.54 12.80 -15.27
C TRP A 10 12.11 11.37 -15.23
N CYS A 11 12.90 11.03 -16.25
CA CYS A 11 13.82 9.89 -16.19
C CYS A 11 15.09 10.30 -15.43
N PHE A 12 15.34 9.68 -14.28
CA PHE A 12 16.63 9.81 -13.61
C PHE A 12 17.64 8.86 -14.28
N HIS A 13 18.43 9.40 -15.21
CA HIS A 13 19.66 8.76 -15.65
C HIS A 13 20.71 8.89 -14.55
N CYS A 14 21.14 7.76 -14.01
CA CYS A 14 22.30 7.67 -13.14
C CYS A 14 23.53 7.51 -14.03
N ASP A 15 24.17 8.62 -14.39
CA ASP A 15 25.48 8.60 -15.03
C ASP A 15 26.51 9.23 -14.10
N SER A 16 27.53 8.43 -13.82
CA SER A 16 28.72 8.81 -13.08
C SER A 16 29.60 9.62 -14.02
N ASP A 17 29.62 10.95 -13.90
CA ASP A 17 30.80 11.79 -14.14
C ASP A 17 30.48 13.29 -14.05
N GLY A 18 31.30 14.02 -13.27
CA GLY A 18 31.60 15.44 -13.50
C GLY A 18 30.48 16.47 -13.33
N LEU A 19 30.24 16.93 -12.10
CA LEU A 19 29.47 18.15 -11.81
C LEU A 19 30.12 19.40 -12.44
N LYS A 20 29.51 19.96 -13.48
CA LYS A 20 29.63 21.40 -13.82
C LYS A 20 28.24 22.03 -13.89
N GLY A 21 27.77 22.54 -12.74
CA GLY A 21 26.55 23.33 -12.60
C GLY A 21 26.85 24.80 -12.29
N LYS A 22 26.22 25.70 -13.05
CA LYS A 22 26.22 27.17 -12.86
C LYS A 22 25.55 27.58 -11.53
N PRO A 23 25.89 28.75 -10.94
CA PRO A 23 25.28 29.18 -9.69
C PRO A 23 23.84 29.62 -9.96
N GLY A 24 22.90 29.01 -9.23
CA GLY A 24 21.54 29.55 -9.12
C GLY A 24 20.42 28.57 -9.42
N VAL A 25 20.36 27.44 -8.72
CA VAL A 25 19.17 26.92 -8.00
C VAL A 25 19.70 25.91 -6.97
N LYS A 26 19.61 26.22 -5.67
CA LYS A 26 19.88 25.22 -4.62
C LYS A 26 18.66 24.30 -4.52
N ALA A 27 18.66 23.22 -5.29
CA ALA A 27 17.84 22.05 -5.00
C ALA A 27 18.79 20.93 -4.57
N SER A 28 19.19 20.93 -3.31
CA SER A 28 19.95 19.82 -2.74
C SER A 28 19.34 19.41 -1.40
N SER A 29 18.08 18.98 -1.43
CA SER A 29 17.60 18.13 -0.34
C SER A 29 18.45 16.86 -0.39
N SER A 30 19.26 16.63 0.64
CA SER A 30 20.08 15.41 0.69
C SER A 30 19.17 14.17 0.68
N VAL A 31 19.66 13.00 0.22
CA VAL A 31 18.90 11.74 0.30
C VAL A 31 18.46 11.46 1.74
N ALA A 32 19.24 11.90 2.73
CA ALA A 32 18.89 11.83 4.15
C ALA A 32 17.75 12.79 4.54
N GLU A 33 17.70 14.00 3.97
CA GLU A 33 16.60 14.96 4.16
C GLU A 33 15.30 14.48 3.51
N VAL A 34 15.39 13.90 2.31
CA VAL A 34 14.23 13.29 1.63
C VAL A 34 13.73 12.08 2.43
N LYS A 35 14.64 11.21 2.91
CA LYS A 35 14.28 10.09 3.81
C LYS A 35 13.72 10.57 5.14
N SER A 36 14.25 11.64 5.72
CA SER A 36 13.78 12.21 6.98
C SER A 36 12.41 12.87 6.84
N ARG A 37 12.13 13.52 5.71
CA ARG A 37 10.81 14.09 5.40
C ARG A 37 9.79 13.02 5.07
N LEU A 38 10.20 11.93 4.40
CA LEU A 38 9.35 10.75 4.18
C LEU A 38 9.08 9.99 5.49
N ALA A 39 10.06 9.92 6.40
CA ALA A 39 9.89 9.35 7.73
C ALA A 39 8.97 10.20 8.64
N ALA A 40 8.79 11.49 8.33
CA ALA A 40 7.91 12.39 9.07
C ALA A 40 6.46 12.39 8.57
N VAL A 41 6.13 11.66 7.49
CA VAL A 41 4.74 11.45 7.09
C VAL A 41 4.22 10.25 7.87
N GLU A 42 3.59 10.52 9.01
CA GLU A 42 2.84 9.50 9.72
C GLU A 42 1.72 8.97 8.82
N PHE A 43 1.69 7.65 8.64
CA PHE A 43 0.64 7.00 7.87
C PHE A 43 -0.71 7.24 8.55
N GLN A 44 -1.69 7.71 7.77
CA GLN A 44 -3.07 7.85 8.21
C GLN A 44 -3.95 6.88 7.43
N ASN A 45 -4.83 6.18 8.15
CA ASN A 45 -5.83 5.37 7.50
C ASN A 45 -6.70 6.22 6.57
N PRO A 46 -7.12 5.66 5.44
CA PRO A 46 -8.14 6.27 4.61
C PRO A 46 -9.45 6.43 5.40
N THR A 47 -10.18 7.50 5.13
CA THR A 47 -11.48 7.82 5.75
C THR A 47 -12.62 7.58 4.78
N GLY A 48 -13.81 7.20 5.29
CA GLY A 48 -15.02 7.03 4.48
C GLY A 48 -15.13 5.64 3.83
N ASN A 49 -15.81 5.55 2.68
CA ASN A 49 -15.97 4.31 1.91
C ASN A 49 -14.68 3.99 1.14
N TRP A 50 -13.65 3.58 1.85
CA TRP A 50 -12.38 3.22 1.25
C TRP A 50 -12.47 1.90 0.47
N SER A 51 -11.88 1.89 -0.73
CA SER A 51 -11.64 0.69 -1.52
C SER A 51 -10.26 0.72 -2.16
N TYR A 52 -9.73 -0.47 -2.44
CA TYR A 52 -8.48 -0.67 -3.16
C TYR A 52 -8.61 -1.84 -4.12
N GLU A 53 -8.06 -1.73 -5.33
CA GLU A 53 -8.05 -2.76 -6.35
C GLU A 53 -6.62 -3.02 -6.84
N GLY A 54 -6.26 -4.29 -7.03
CA GLY A 54 -4.94 -4.74 -7.45
C GLY A 54 -4.34 -5.76 -6.49
N ALA A 55 -3.03 -5.97 -6.58
CA ALA A 55 -2.31 -6.88 -5.70
C ALA A 55 -2.14 -6.28 -4.29
N TYR A 56 -2.41 -7.06 -3.26
CA TYR A 56 -2.20 -6.67 -1.86
C TYR A 56 -1.88 -7.86 -0.97
N SER A 57 -1.37 -7.57 0.22
CA SER A 57 -1.23 -8.54 1.30
C SER A 57 -1.84 -8.02 2.58
N VAL A 58 -2.35 -8.94 3.39
CA VAL A 58 -3.02 -8.67 4.65
C VAL A 58 -2.25 -9.39 5.75
N GLU A 59 -1.83 -8.64 6.76
CA GLU A 59 -1.27 -9.19 7.98
C GLU A 59 -2.39 -9.40 8.99
N LEU A 60 -2.49 -10.63 9.51
CA LEU A 60 -3.57 -11.09 10.36
C LEU A 60 -3.12 -11.25 11.80
N THR A 61 -4.07 -11.12 12.72
CA THR A 61 -3.91 -11.57 14.10
C THR A 61 -4.04 -13.09 14.21
N ASP A 62 -3.67 -13.65 15.35
CA ASP A 62 -3.90 -15.05 15.72
C ASP A 62 -5.38 -15.44 15.84
N ARG A 63 -6.29 -14.46 15.90
CA ARG A 63 -7.74 -14.66 15.96
C ARG A 63 -8.39 -14.84 14.59
N ALA A 64 -7.66 -14.63 13.50
CA ALA A 64 -8.22 -14.71 12.17
C ALA A 64 -8.53 -16.16 11.79
N ASP A 65 -9.79 -16.44 11.51
CA ASP A 65 -10.21 -17.71 10.92
C ASP A 65 -10.15 -17.60 9.39
N MET A 66 -9.22 -18.34 8.78
CA MET A 66 -9.00 -18.36 7.33
C MET A 66 -9.75 -19.49 6.61
N SER A 67 -10.58 -20.27 7.32
CA SER A 67 -11.44 -21.30 6.71
C SER A 67 -12.50 -20.70 5.78
N VAL A 68 -12.81 -19.41 5.93
CA VAL A 68 -13.78 -18.66 5.12
C VAL A 68 -13.20 -18.13 3.81
N ALA A 69 -11.87 -18.17 3.63
CA ALA A 69 -11.26 -17.70 2.40
C ALA A 69 -11.44 -18.74 1.27
N PRO A 70 -11.47 -18.31 0.00
CA PRO A 70 -11.58 -19.21 -1.15
C PRO A 70 -10.27 -19.98 -1.37
N VAL A 71 -10.00 -20.97 -0.51
CA VAL A 71 -8.80 -21.83 -0.56
C VAL A 71 -8.80 -22.60 -1.89
N GLY A 72 -7.67 -22.57 -2.60
CA GLY A 72 -7.49 -23.22 -3.90
C GLY A 72 -7.50 -22.26 -5.09
N SER A 73 -7.80 -20.98 -4.88
CA SER A 73 -7.55 -19.95 -5.90
C SER A 73 -6.05 -19.80 -6.14
N GLU A 74 -5.65 -19.69 -7.41
CA GLU A 74 -4.26 -19.39 -7.80
C GLU A 74 -3.82 -17.97 -7.40
N PHE A 75 -4.79 -17.07 -7.17
CA PHE A 75 -4.56 -15.68 -6.79
C PHE A 75 -4.44 -15.47 -5.28
N LEU A 76 -4.62 -16.52 -4.48
CA LEU A 76 -4.58 -16.47 -3.02
C LEU A 76 -3.46 -17.37 -2.47
N LYS A 77 -2.59 -16.78 -1.66
CA LYS A 77 -1.61 -17.52 -0.87
C LYS A 77 -1.76 -17.20 0.61
N ILE A 78 -1.83 -18.23 1.44
CA ILE A 78 -1.88 -18.11 2.90
C ILE A 78 -0.55 -18.60 3.47
N GLU A 79 0.17 -17.71 4.15
CA GLU A 79 1.50 -17.94 4.72
C GLU A 79 1.48 -17.61 6.22
N GLY A 80 1.06 -18.58 7.03
CA GLY A 80 0.86 -18.36 8.47
C GLY A 80 -0.18 -17.26 8.71
N ASN A 81 0.23 -16.18 9.38
CA ASN A 81 -0.63 -15.03 9.67
C ASN A 81 -0.63 -13.96 8.57
N ARG A 82 -0.27 -14.34 7.34
CA ARG A 82 -0.26 -13.43 6.20
C ARG A 82 -1.06 -14.02 5.06
N VAL A 83 -1.87 -13.18 4.44
CA VAL A 83 -2.60 -13.50 3.21
C VAL A 83 -2.04 -12.63 2.09
N VAL A 84 -1.77 -13.23 0.95
CA VAL A 84 -1.29 -12.53 -0.25
C VAL A 84 -2.31 -12.77 -1.35
N ILE A 85 -2.78 -11.68 -1.95
CA ILE A 85 -3.75 -11.67 -3.04
C ILE A 85 -3.09 -10.98 -4.23
N SER A 86 -2.82 -11.73 -5.30
CA SER A 86 -2.14 -11.18 -6.49
C SER A 86 -3.08 -10.37 -7.38
N GLU A 87 -4.38 -10.66 -7.33
CA GLU A 87 -5.42 -9.89 -8.01
C GLU A 87 -6.70 -9.90 -7.18
N GLY A 88 -7.18 -8.71 -6.80
CA GLY A 88 -8.38 -8.62 -5.99
C GLY A 88 -8.73 -7.21 -5.58
N ARG A 89 -9.67 -7.12 -4.64
CA ARG A 89 -10.17 -5.86 -4.10
C ARG A 89 -10.28 -5.93 -2.59
N ALA A 90 -10.05 -4.81 -1.89
CA ALA A 90 -10.33 -4.65 -0.48
C ALA A 90 -11.30 -3.48 -0.31
N MET A 91 -12.32 -3.65 0.52
CA MET A 91 -13.32 -2.62 0.80
C MET A 91 -13.60 -2.51 2.28
N GLN A 92 -13.56 -1.29 2.80
CA GLN A 92 -13.91 -1.03 4.18
C GLN A 92 -15.42 -1.20 4.39
N GLY A 93 -15.79 -1.97 5.40
CA GLY A 93 -17.17 -2.21 5.79
C GLY A 93 -17.45 -1.82 7.24
N MET A 94 -18.71 -1.93 7.62
CA MET A 94 -19.11 -1.82 9.02
C MET A 94 -18.56 -3.03 9.79
N GLY A 95 -17.64 -2.79 10.72
CA GLY A 95 -17.07 -3.82 11.60
C GLY A 95 -15.85 -4.59 11.05
N GLY A 96 -15.40 -4.31 9.82
CA GLY A 96 -14.24 -4.99 9.26
C GLY A 96 -13.92 -4.58 7.82
N ILE A 97 -13.22 -5.46 7.12
CA ILE A 97 -12.84 -5.28 5.72
C ILE A 97 -13.33 -6.50 4.92
N GLN A 98 -14.07 -6.21 3.86
CA GLN A 98 -14.43 -7.20 2.84
C GLN A 98 -13.24 -7.33 1.89
N LEU A 99 -12.69 -8.54 1.79
CA LEU A 99 -11.62 -8.90 0.88
C LEU A 99 -12.21 -9.68 -0.29
N TYR A 100 -11.63 -9.49 -1.46
CA TYR A 100 -11.99 -10.17 -2.67
C TYR A 100 -10.72 -10.80 -3.26
N VAL A 101 -10.81 -12.08 -3.61
CA VAL A 101 -9.88 -12.75 -4.54
C VAL A 101 -10.64 -12.85 -5.85
N GLU A 102 -10.20 -12.12 -6.87
CA GLU A 102 -11.02 -11.86 -8.07
C GLU A 102 -12.43 -11.37 -7.67
N GLU A 103 -13.49 -12.12 -7.99
CA GLU A 103 -14.87 -11.81 -7.62
C GLU A 103 -15.32 -12.46 -6.31
N TYR A 104 -14.54 -13.37 -5.71
CA TYR A 104 -14.93 -14.16 -4.55
C TYR A 104 -14.74 -13.39 -3.25
N PRO A 105 -15.83 -13.00 -2.55
CA PRO A 105 -15.74 -12.20 -1.34
C PRO A 105 -15.54 -13.06 -0.09
N PHE A 106 -14.71 -12.59 0.84
CA PHE A 106 -14.66 -13.10 2.21
C PHE A 106 -14.40 -11.94 3.18
N PHE A 107 -14.95 -12.02 4.39
CA PHE A 107 -14.97 -10.89 5.33
C PHE A 107 -14.10 -11.15 6.53
N LEU A 108 -13.32 -10.15 6.95
CA LEU A 108 -12.54 -10.18 8.18
C LEU A 108 -12.91 -8.99 9.07
N GLY A 109 -13.29 -9.28 10.31
CA GLY A 109 -13.52 -8.25 11.31
C GLY A 109 -12.24 -7.49 11.66
N TYR A 110 -12.35 -6.24 12.12
CA TYR A 110 -11.17 -5.44 12.48
C TYR A 110 -10.27 -6.14 13.51
N VAL A 111 -10.85 -6.90 14.43
CA VAL A 111 -10.10 -7.69 15.44
C VAL A 111 -9.18 -8.75 14.84
N CYS A 112 -9.41 -9.15 13.58
CA CYS A 112 -8.62 -10.16 12.87
C CYS A 112 -7.47 -9.53 12.06
N LEU A 113 -7.45 -8.21 11.90
CA LEU A 113 -6.60 -7.50 10.94
C LEU A 113 -5.53 -6.66 11.65
N LYS A 114 -4.27 -6.78 11.23
CA LYS A 114 -3.18 -5.89 11.66
C LYS A 114 -2.98 -4.76 10.65
N CYS A 115 -2.77 -5.10 9.38
CA CYS A 115 -2.62 -4.11 8.31
C CYS A 115 -2.86 -4.71 6.94
N ILE A 116 -3.04 -3.83 5.94
CA ILE A 116 -3.11 -4.15 4.53
C ILE A 116 -2.01 -3.36 3.82
N ARG A 117 -1.22 -4.05 3.00
CA ARG A 117 -0.17 -3.47 2.17
C ARG A 117 -0.43 -3.76 0.71
N ARG A 118 -0.16 -2.81 -0.15
CA ARG A 118 -0.10 -3.01 -1.60
C ARG A 118 0.97 -4.06 -1.95
N GLY A 119 0.90 -4.64 -3.14
CA GLY A 119 1.85 -5.63 -3.63
C GLY A 119 3.33 -5.19 -3.60
N ASP A 120 3.62 -3.90 -3.63
CA ASP A 120 4.97 -3.33 -3.51
C ASP A 120 5.38 -3.01 -2.05
N GLY A 121 4.52 -3.32 -1.08
CA GLY A 121 4.76 -3.11 0.35
C GLY A 121 4.23 -1.79 0.92
N PHE A 122 3.71 -0.88 0.08
CA PHE A 122 3.14 0.38 0.57
C PHE A 122 1.94 0.13 1.49
N LEU A 123 1.91 0.80 2.65
CA LEU A 123 0.85 0.63 3.64
C LEU A 123 -0.45 1.28 3.11
N LEU A 124 -1.52 0.49 3.02
CA LEU A 124 -2.83 0.95 2.54
C LEU A 124 -3.80 1.20 3.69
N TRP A 125 -3.74 0.36 4.71
CA TRP A 125 -4.59 0.43 5.89
C TRP A 125 -3.88 -0.23 7.08
N LYS A 126 -4.09 0.28 8.29
CA LYS A 126 -3.50 -0.23 9.54
C LYS A 126 -4.54 -0.24 10.65
N ASN A 127 -4.58 -1.28 11.45
CA ASN A 127 -5.44 -1.30 12.63
C ASN A 127 -4.79 -0.53 13.78
N ASN A 128 -5.24 0.70 14.03
CA ASN A 128 -4.74 1.53 15.12
C ASN A 128 -5.00 0.93 16.52
N ASN A 129 -5.96 0.00 16.64
CA ASN A 129 -6.23 -0.68 17.91
C ASN A 129 -5.28 -1.85 18.17
N TYR A 130 -4.58 -2.35 17.15
CA TYR A 130 -3.65 -3.47 17.31
C TYR A 130 -2.31 -3.03 17.90
N ASP A 131 -1.79 -1.86 17.53
CA ASP A 131 -0.52 -1.36 18.09
C ASP A 131 -0.60 -1.03 19.59
N ASN A 132 -1.81 -0.93 20.14
CA ASN A 132 -2.07 -0.60 21.54
C ASN A 132 -2.49 -1.82 22.40
N MET A 133 -2.45 -3.04 21.85
CA MET A 133 -2.70 -4.31 22.55
C MET A 133 -1.41 -5.07 22.80
#